data_AF-A0A744P8W5-F1
#
_entry.id   AF-A0A744P8W5-F1
#
_cell.length_a   1.000
_cell.length_b   1.000
_cell.length_c   1.000
_cell.angle_alpha   90.00
_cell.angle_beta   90.00
_cell.angle_gamma   90.00
#
_symmetry.space_group_name_H-M   'P 1'
#
loop_
_entity.id
_entity.type
_entity.pdbx_description
1 polymer ?
#
loop_
_entity_poly.entity_id
_entity_poly.type
_entity_poly.pdbx_seq_one_letter_code
_entity_poly.pdbx_strand_id
1 'polypeptide(L)'
;TISGGTLVVSNVEALGSGDVTDNATLELNTGGDFDNAISGSGQVVKSGDDALTLSGNNSYTGGTLISDGTLVASNVEALGSGDVTNDAVLELNTGGDFDNAISGSGQVVKSGDKTLTLSGANSYTGGTTISGGTLVASNVEALGSGDITDNATLELNTGGDFDNAISGSGQVVKSGDETLTLSGTNTYTGGTTISGGTLIATHVNALGTGAIDNRASLLLDASGQFAVTDLTTESGGNTEIGAGSTLQATTLTQKSDSTLTINLNSNTADPVIHAASQVSLAGTLDITGVGDVLDSDPASTDDLDTFTLIASDKTIAGDFEKLTVAGMDADLADFITVDGRIDDTGKQYELTTALTWYADRDDAVTDAHGTFNLTNADGSFAVNTVLENVDATLDPDSATGWDGTSLIKQGAGTLILNAENTYTVGTTISGGTLVATNVDALGSGDVTDDATLELNTGGTFDNAISGSGQVVKSGDKMLTLSGTNSYSGGTLISGGTLVATNVDALGSGDVTDDATLELNTGGTFDNAISGSGQVVKSGDDTLTLSGSNTYTGGTIISGGTLVASNVEALGTGDVTN
;
A
#
# COMPACT_ATOMS: atom_id res chain seq x y z
N THR A 1 56.91 -21.46 37.19
CA THR A 1 56.27 -20.33 37.90
C THR A 1 57.04 -19.05 37.67
N ILE A 2 56.36 -17.98 37.27
CA ILE A 2 56.88 -16.61 37.19
C ILE A 2 56.23 -15.83 38.34
N SER A 3 57.03 -15.14 39.16
CA SER A 3 56.55 -14.44 40.37
C SER A 3 56.86 -12.93 40.38
N GLY A 4 57.56 -12.44 39.36
CA GLY A 4 57.92 -11.03 39.19
C GLY A 4 58.75 -10.83 37.91
N GLY A 5 58.70 -9.62 37.36
CA GLY A 5 59.40 -9.25 36.12
C GLY A 5 58.79 -9.88 34.85
N THR A 6 59.54 -9.79 33.75
CA THR A 6 59.16 -10.36 32.45
C THR A 6 60.01 -11.58 32.15
N LEU A 7 59.37 -12.72 31.85
CA LEU A 7 60.04 -13.88 31.26
C LEU A 7 59.85 -13.83 29.74
N VAL A 8 60.94 -13.62 29.00
CA VAL A 8 60.92 -13.65 27.54
C VAL A 8 61.27 -15.06 27.05
N VAL A 9 60.39 -15.64 26.25
CA VAL A 9 60.50 -16.96 25.64
C VAL A 9 60.70 -16.78 24.14
N SER A 10 61.90 -17.10 23.65
CA SER A 10 62.26 -17.00 22.24
C SER A 10 62.15 -18.32 21.47
N ASN A 11 61.62 -19.36 22.11
CA ASN A 11 61.33 -20.68 21.55
C ASN A 11 60.28 -21.36 22.43
N VAL A 12 59.17 -21.83 21.85
CA VAL A 12 58.08 -22.51 22.58
C VAL A 12 58.54 -23.72 23.39
N GLU A 13 59.57 -24.43 22.93
CA GLU A 13 60.12 -25.60 23.64
C GLU A 13 60.92 -25.23 24.91
N ALA A 14 61.27 -23.94 25.10
CA ALA A 14 62.14 -23.51 26.19
C ALA A 14 61.52 -23.69 27.59
N LEU A 15 60.19 -23.78 27.67
CA LEU A 15 59.46 -24.02 28.93
C LEU A 15 59.19 -25.50 29.21
N GLY A 16 59.61 -26.40 28.31
CA GLY A 16 59.26 -27.84 28.38
C GLY A 16 57.76 -28.06 28.24
N SER A 17 57.26 -29.21 28.71
CA SER A 17 55.85 -29.62 28.58
C SER A 17 55.02 -29.42 29.87
N GLY A 18 55.50 -28.59 30.80
CA GLY A 18 54.87 -28.41 32.12
C GLY A 18 54.07 -27.11 32.22
N ASP A 19 53.00 -27.13 32.99
CA ASP A 19 52.14 -25.95 33.21
C ASP A 19 52.93 -24.74 33.73
N VAL A 20 52.51 -23.56 33.27
CA VAL A 20 53.09 -22.28 33.64
C VAL A 20 52.15 -21.55 34.60
N THR A 21 52.57 -21.38 35.86
CA THR A 21 51.93 -20.40 36.74
C THR A 21 52.58 -19.03 36.55
N ASP A 22 51.91 -18.11 35.89
CA ASP A 22 52.34 -16.73 35.68
C ASP A 22 51.62 -15.76 36.63
N ASN A 23 52.38 -15.06 37.46
CA ASN A 23 51.91 -13.97 38.32
C ASN A 23 52.62 -12.64 38.02
N ALA A 24 53.24 -12.49 36.85
CA ALA A 24 53.85 -11.25 36.39
C ALA A 24 53.66 -11.06 34.88
N THR A 25 54.70 -11.18 34.06
CA THR A 25 54.58 -11.10 32.59
C THR A 25 55.29 -12.28 31.93
N LEU A 26 54.55 -13.03 31.11
CA LEU A 26 55.09 -14.03 30.20
C LEU A 26 55.09 -13.48 28.77
N GLU A 27 56.26 -13.18 28.22
CA GLU A 27 56.41 -12.70 26.84
C GLU A 27 56.84 -13.84 25.92
N LEU A 28 56.01 -14.17 24.93
CA LEU A 28 56.24 -15.18 23.90
C LEU A 28 56.69 -14.46 22.62
N ASN A 29 58.00 -14.31 22.47
CA ASN A 29 58.65 -13.74 21.28
C ASN A 29 59.14 -14.88 20.36
N THR A 30 58.20 -15.68 19.89
CA THR A 30 58.45 -16.89 19.09
C THR A 30 57.19 -17.23 18.27
N GLY A 31 57.36 -18.04 17.22
CA GLY A 31 56.27 -18.78 16.59
C GLY A 31 56.20 -20.23 17.07
N GLY A 32 55.29 -21.00 16.47
CA GLY A 32 55.08 -22.43 16.73
C GLY A 32 53.84 -22.72 17.57
N ASP A 33 53.73 -23.95 18.09
CA ASP A 33 52.60 -24.37 18.92
C ASP A 33 53.02 -24.40 20.40
N PHE A 34 52.22 -23.76 21.25
CA PHE A 34 52.40 -23.74 22.70
C PHE A 34 51.16 -24.32 23.38
N ASP A 35 51.32 -25.55 23.88
CA ASP A 35 50.25 -26.41 24.42
C ASP A 35 50.19 -26.43 25.95
N ASN A 36 51.18 -25.88 26.64
CA ASN A 36 51.19 -25.84 28.11
C ASN A 36 50.04 -24.98 28.64
N ALA A 37 49.40 -25.42 29.72
CA ALA A 37 48.40 -24.61 30.42
C ALA A 37 49.09 -23.48 31.20
N ILE A 38 48.54 -22.27 31.08
CA ILE A 38 48.96 -21.05 31.76
C ILE A 38 47.89 -20.68 32.79
N SER A 39 48.31 -20.43 34.02
CA SER A 39 47.45 -20.06 35.15
C SER A 39 48.01 -18.86 35.89
N GLY A 40 47.20 -18.19 36.71
CA GLY A 40 47.64 -17.13 37.62
C GLY A 40 47.11 -15.74 37.27
N SER A 41 47.78 -14.71 37.78
CA SER A 41 47.35 -13.31 37.67
C SER A 41 48.16 -12.47 36.69
N GLY A 42 49.18 -13.06 36.06
CA GLY A 42 50.06 -12.38 35.13
C GLY A 42 49.46 -12.14 33.75
N GLN A 43 50.13 -11.28 32.99
CA GLN A 43 49.83 -10.93 31.61
C GLN A 43 50.63 -11.79 30.64
N VAL A 44 49.98 -12.31 29.60
CA VAL A 44 50.65 -12.95 28.46
C VAL A 44 50.88 -11.92 27.36
N VAL A 45 52.10 -11.84 26.80
CA VAL A 45 52.46 -10.92 25.72
C VAL A 45 52.95 -11.69 24.51
N LYS A 46 52.42 -11.42 23.33
CA LYS A 46 52.92 -11.89 22.03
C LYS A 46 53.60 -10.73 21.30
N SER A 47 54.90 -10.85 21.02
CA SER A 47 55.73 -9.74 20.49
C SER A 47 56.63 -10.09 19.30
N GLY A 48 56.70 -11.36 18.88
CA GLY A 48 57.47 -11.77 17.69
C GLY A 48 56.65 -11.72 16.40
N ASP A 49 57.30 -11.61 15.25
CA ASP A 49 56.62 -11.49 13.94
C ASP A 49 55.90 -12.80 13.51
N ASP A 50 56.41 -13.95 13.96
CA ASP A 50 55.91 -15.26 13.54
C ASP A 50 54.55 -15.61 14.18
N ALA A 51 53.78 -16.50 13.54
CA ALA A 51 52.54 -17.01 14.10
C ALA A 51 52.79 -17.96 15.28
N LEU A 52 52.06 -17.74 16.38
CA LEU A 52 52.08 -18.58 17.59
C LEU A 52 50.69 -19.15 17.84
N THR A 53 50.57 -20.47 17.96
CA THR A 53 49.34 -21.13 18.38
C THR A 53 49.33 -21.34 19.88
N LEU A 54 48.34 -20.80 20.58
CA LEU A 54 47.99 -21.18 21.95
C LEU A 54 46.90 -22.25 21.92
N SER A 55 47.20 -23.39 22.55
CA SER A 55 46.28 -24.53 22.64
C SER A 55 46.06 -25.08 24.04
N GLY A 56 46.87 -24.66 25.02
CA GLY A 56 46.62 -24.98 26.43
C GLY A 56 45.27 -24.44 26.92
N ASN A 57 44.59 -25.20 27.77
CA ASN A 57 43.41 -24.73 28.50
C ASN A 57 43.86 -23.74 29.59
N ASN A 58 43.81 -22.46 29.27
CA ASN A 58 44.41 -21.44 30.11
C ASN A 58 43.40 -20.83 31.09
N SER A 59 43.89 -20.44 32.27
CA SER A 59 43.09 -19.88 33.38
C SER A 59 43.70 -18.61 33.99
N TYR A 60 44.65 -17.99 33.28
CA TYR A 60 45.20 -16.72 33.72
C TYR A 60 44.17 -15.58 33.59
N THR A 61 44.35 -14.55 34.40
CA THR A 61 43.39 -13.45 34.57
C THR A 61 43.98 -12.07 34.21
N GLY A 62 45.30 -11.95 34.02
CA GLY A 62 45.96 -10.66 33.76
C GLY A 62 45.86 -10.14 32.33
N GLY A 63 45.16 -10.85 31.45
CA GLY A 63 44.93 -10.49 30.06
C GLY A 63 46.05 -10.86 29.10
N THR A 64 45.80 -10.59 27.83
CA THR A 64 46.71 -10.89 26.71
C THR A 64 47.01 -9.62 25.92
N LEU A 65 48.29 -9.33 25.66
CA LEU A 65 48.71 -8.29 24.72
C LEU A 65 49.30 -8.92 23.47
N ILE A 66 48.77 -8.59 22.29
CA ILE A 66 49.30 -8.99 20.99
C ILE A 66 49.88 -7.74 20.35
N SER A 67 51.19 -7.59 20.44
CA SER A 67 51.92 -6.42 19.93
C SER A 67 52.50 -6.61 18.53
N ASP A 68 52.74 -7.85 18.10
CA ASP A 68 53.23 -8.17 16.75
C ASP A 68 52.86 -9.61 16.33
N GLY A 69 52.90 -9.84 15.01
CA GLY A 69 52.61 -11.13 14.36
C GLY A 69 51.16 -11.61 14.55
N THR A 70 50.99 -12.93 14.47
CA THR A 70 49.68 -13.59 14.65
C THR A 70 49.66 -14.41 15.93
N LEU A 71 48.61 -14.26 16.74
CA LEU A 71 48.26 -15.18 17.82
C LEU A 71 47.07 -16.03 17.40
N VAL A 72 47.25 -17.34 17.29
CA VAL A 72 46.20 -18.30 16.95
C VAL A 72 45.69 -18.94 18.24
N ALA A 73 44.41 -18.75 18.57
CA ALA A 73 43.73 -19.45 19.66
C ALA A 73 42.95 -20.64 19.11
N SER A 74 43.30 -21.84 19.53
CA SER A 74 42.69 -23.09 19.03
C SER A 74 41.48 -23.57 19.85
N ASN A 75 41.26 -22.99 21.04
CA ASN A 75 40.09 -23.17 21.90
C ASN A 75 39.73 -21.85 22.59
N VAL A 76 38.49 -21.72 23.09
CA VAL A 76 38.01 -20.48 23.73
C VAL A 76 38.74 -20.19 25.04
N GLU A 77 39.21 -21.22 25.75
CA GLU A 77 40.01 -21.06 26.96
C GLU A 77 41.49 -20.72 26.69
N ALA A 78 41.94 -20.71 25.41
CA ALA A 78 43.35 -20.49 25.08
C ALA A 78 43.85 -19.10 25.50
N LEU A 79 42.97 -18.13 25.66
CA LEU A 79 43.33 -16.76 26.07
C LEU A 79 43.02 -16.44 27.54
N GLY A 80 42.70 -17.46 28.34
CA GLY A 80 42.30 -17.27 29.73
C GLY A 80 41.03 -16.44 29.85
N SER A 81 40.91 -15.70 30.97
CA SER A 81 39.70 -14.93 31.30
C SER A 81 39.89 -13.42 31.32
N GLY A 82 41.11 -12.95 31.05
CA GLY A 82 41.41 -11.52 30.99
C GLY A 82 41.24 -10.94 29.58
N ASP A 83 41.05 -9.64 29.50
CA ASP A 83 40.87 -8.91 28.24
C ASP A 83 42.07 -9.05 27.30
N VAL A 84 41.81 -8.89 26.00
CA VAL A 84 42.81 -8.92 24.94
C VAL A 84 43.05 -7.51 24.41
N THR A 85 44.28 -7.03 24.49
CA THR A 85 44.74 -5.87 23.73
C THR A 85 45.41 -6.38 22.46
N ASN A 86 44.76 -6.20 21.32
CA ASN A 86 45.21 -6.67 20.02
C ASN A 86 45.66 -5.48 19.16
N ASP A 87 46.97 -5.33 18.99
CA ASP A 87 47.59 -4.33 18.11
C ASP A 87 48.15 -4.96 16.81
N ALA A 88 47.98 -6.28 16.62
CA ALA A 88 48.43 -7.02 15.43
C ALA A 88 47.31 -7.94 14.89
N VAL A 89 47.48 -9.27 14.88
CA VAL A 89 46.45 -10.21 14.41
C VAL A 89 46.10 -11.23 15.50
N LEU A 90 44.81 -11.29 15.85
CA LEU A 90 44.23 -12.35 16.66
C LEU A 90 43.44 -13.30 15.74
N GLU A 91 43.86 -14.55 15.63
CA GLU A 91 43.15 -15.60 14.90
C GLU A 91 42.43 -16.56 15.86
N LEU A 92 41.11 -16.58 15.82
CA LEU A 92 40.24 -17.47 16.58
C LEU A 92 39.89 -18.69 15.72
N ASN A 93 40.74 -19.71 15.77
CA ASN A 93 40.53 -20.98 15.10
C ASN A 93 39.77 -21.96 16.01
N THR A 94 38.55 -21.57 16.40
CA THR A 94 37.78 -22.35 17.36
C THR A 94 36.26 -22.15 17.24
N GLY A 95 35.50 -22.80 18.12
CA GLY A 95 34.09 -22.53 18.36
C GLY A 95 33.75 -22.60 19.84
N GLY A 96 32.54 -22.17 20.20
CA GLY A 96 32.12 -21.93 21.59
C GLY A 96 31.87 -20.44 21.84
N ASP A 97 31.78 -20.04 23.10
CA ASP A 97 31.54 -18.65 23.49
C ASP A 97 32.87 -18.00 23.94
N PHE A 98 33.16 -16.82 23.40
CA PHE A 98 34.33 -16.02 23.74
C PHE A 98 33.88 -14.66 24.26
N ASP A 99 34.01 -14.51 25.59
CA ASP A 99 33.43 -13.39 26.34
C ASP A 99 34.45 -12.29 26.65
N ASN A 100 35.74 -12.53 26.42
CA ASN A 100 36.79 -11.57 26.74
C ASN A 100 36.66 -10.32 25.85
N ALA A 101 36.83 -9.13 26.44
CA ALA A 101 36.83 -7.91 25.64
C ALA A 101 38.13 -7.80 24.84
N ILE A 102 38.00 -7.39 23.58
CA ILE A 102 39.09 -7.17 22.63
C ILE A 102 39.16 -5.67 22.34
N SER A 103 40.35 -5.11 22.48
CA SER A 103 40.65 -3.70 22.20
C SER A 103 41.89 -3.58 21.31
N GLY A 104 42.27 -2.37 20.90
CA GLY A 104 43.48 -2.11 20.12
C GLY A 104 43.25 -1.93 18.63
N SER A 105 44.33 -1.73 17.86
CA SER A 105 44.24 -1.41 16.43
C SER A 105 44.27 -2.62 15.50
N GLY A 106 44.44 -3.81 16.05
CA GLY A 106 44.65 -5.05 15.31
C GLY A 106 43.40 -5.66 14.70
N GLN A 107 43.61 -6.63 13.82
CA GLN A 107 42.59 -7.41 13.12
C GLN A 107 42.19 -8.64 13.93
N VAL A 108 40.91 -8.99 13.91
CA VAL A 108 40.39 -10.29 14.38
C VAL A 108 40.07 -11.19 13.19
N VAL A 109 40.53 -12.44 13.21
CA VAL A 109 40.29 -13.43 12.16
C VAL A 109 39.58 -14.63 12.74
N LYS A 110 38.41 -14.98 12.20
CA LYS A 110 37.70 -16.22 12.50
C LYS A 110 37.95 -17.22 11.37
N SER A 111 38.79 -18.23 11.62
CA SER A 111 39.21 -19.20 10.60
C SER A 111 38.67 -20.62 10.79
N GLY A 112 38.25 -20.99 12.01
CA GLY A 112 37.78 -22.36 12.29
C GLY A 112 36.41 -22.68 11.69
N ASP A 113 36.13 -23.94 11.37
CA ASP A 113 34.88 -24.35 10.70
C ASP A 113 33.64 -24.36 11.61
N LYS A 114 33.81 -24.14 12.92
CA LYS A 114 32.74 -24.20 13.92
C LYS A 114 32.05 -22.85 14.12
N THR A 115 30.95 -22.84 14.87
CA THR A 115 30.31 -21.63 15.38
C THR A 115 31.11 -21.06 16.56
N LEU A 116 31.47 -19.78 16.46
CA LEU A 116 32.06 -19.00 17.55
C LEU A 116 31.12 -17.84 17.88
N THR A 117 30.75 -17.69 19.15
CA THR A 117 30.02 -16.53 19.65
C THR A 117 31.01 -15.52 20.22
N LEU A 118 30.99 -14.29 19.72
CA LEU A 118 31.64 -13.15 20.39
C LEU A 118 30.58 -12.38 21.18
N SER A 119 30.79 -12.30 22.50
CA SER A 119 29.88 -11.63 23.42
C SER A 119 30.55 -10.46 24.17
N GLY A 120 31.88 -10.39 24.16
CA GLY A 120 32.62 -9.28 24.77
C GLY A 120 32.26 -7.94 24.12
N ALA A 121 32.20 -6.88 24.93
CA ALA A 121 32.03 -5.52 24.43
C ALA A 121 33.36 -5.04 23.81
N ASN A 122 33.49 -5.20 22.50
CA ASN A 122 34.76 -5.04 21.82
C ASN A 122 34.94 -3.61 21.28
N SER A 123 36.18 -3.12 21.30
CA SER A 123 36.54 -1.75 20.88
C SER A 123 37.71 -1.72 19.88
N TYR A 124 38.08 -2.87 19.32
CA TYR A 124 39.13 -2.92 18.31
C TYR A 124 38.68 -2.25 17.00
N THR A 125 39.65 -1.69 16.27
CA THR A 125 39.39 -0.89 15.07
C THR A 125 39.94 -1.51 13.78
N GLY A 126 40.74 -2.58 13.88
CA GLY A 126 41.41 -3.18 12.71
C GLY A 126 40.51 -4.05 11.82
N GLY A 127 39.25 -4.24 12.22
CA GLY A 127 38.26 -5.00 11.48
C GLY A 127 38.27 -6.51 11.76
N THR A 128 37.32 -7.20 11.17
CA THR A 128 37.08 -8.63 11.35
C THR A 128 37.11 -9.35 10.01
N THR A 129 37.78 -10.49 9.94
CA THR A 129 37.73 -11.38 8.77
C THR A 129 37.16 -12.74 9.16
N ILE A 130 36.10 -13.16 8.48
CA ILE A 130 35.46 -14.46 8.68
C ILE A 130 35.82 -15.32 7.47
N SER A 131 36.71 -16.28 7.67
CA SER A 131 37.19 -17.17 6.61
C SER A 131 36.52 -18.54 6.63
N GLY A 132 35.87 -18.92 7.74
CA GLY A 132 35.25 -20.23 7.91
C GLY A 132 34.24 -20.29 9.07
N GLY A 133 33.34 -21.26 8.98
CA GLY A 133 32.29 -21.51 9.97
C GLY A 133 31.30 -20.35 10.12
N THR A 134 30.77 -20.21 11.34
CA THR A 134 29.84 -19.12 11.70
C THR A 134 30.46 -18.25 12.78
N LEU A 135 30.39 -16.93 12.62
CA LEU A 135 30.67 -15.97 13.68
C LEU A 135 29.34 -15.38 14.15
N VAL A 136 28.98 -15.61 15.41
CA VAL A 136 27.79 -15.03 16.04
C VAL A 136 28.20 -13.79 16.83
N ALA A 137 27.63 -12.65 16.51
CA ALA A 137 27.72 -11.43 17.31
C ALA A 137 26.47 -11.32 18.19
N SER A 138 26.64 -11.39 19.52
CA SER A 138 25.51 -11.34 20.45
C SER A 138 25.15 -9.93 20.95
N ASN A 139 25.93 -8.92 20.56
CA ASN A 139 25.68 -7.49 20.77
C ASN A 139 26.30 -6.69 19.61
N VAL A 140 25.88 -5.43 19.41
CA VAL A 140 26.39 -4.58 18.32
C VAL A 140 27.87 -4.24 18.48
N GLU A 141 28.39 -4.15 19.71
CA GLU A 141 29.81 -3.91 19.96
C GLU A 141 30.68 -5.16 19.79
N ALA A 142 30.10 -6.36 19.59
CA ALA A 142 30.85 -7.61 19.58
C ALA A 142 31.89 -7.70 18.45
N LEU A 143 31.73 -6.91 17.38
CA LEU A 143 32.64 -6.90 16.23
C LEU A 143 33.54 -5.65 16.15
N GLY A 144 33.58 -4.85 17.21
CA GLY A 144 34.34 -3.60 17.22
C GLY A 144 33.81 -2.60 16.20
N SER A 145 34.66 -1.67 15.78
CA SER A 145 34.27 -0.56 14.88
C SER A 145 34.87 -0.63 13.47
N GLY A 146 35.68 -1.67 13.20
CA GLY A 146 36.30 -1.85 11.89
C GLY A 146 35.41 -2.60 10.90
N ASP A 147 35.75 -2.53 9.62
CA ASP A 147 35.03 -3.23 8.56
C ASP A 147 35.10 -4.76 8.71
N ILE A 148 34.12 -5.43 8.14
CA ILE A 148 33.98 -6.89 8.16
C ILE A 148 34.19 -7.43 6.74
N THR A 149 35.13 -8.35 6.61
CA THR A 149 35.28 -9.21 5.42
C THR A 149 34.69 -10.57 5.73
N ASP A 150 33.46 -10.83 5.31
CA ASP A 150 32.77 -12.10 5.50
C ASP A 150 32.87 -12.96 4.24
N ASN A 151 33.56 -14.10 4.36
CA ASN A 151 33.64 -15.14 3.33
C ASN A 151 32.97 -16.45 3.77
N ALA A 152 32.24 -16.45 4.90
CA ALA A 152 31.54 -17.62 5.42
C ALA A 152 30.13 -17.22 5.90
N THR A 153 29.87 -17.22 7.22
CA THR A 153 28.59 -16.78 7.78
C THR A 153 28.81 -15.83 8.94
N LEU A 154 28.27 -14.62 8.82
CA LEU A 154 28.07 -13.67 9.91
C LEU A 154 26.63 -13.77 10.43
N GLU A 155 26.46 -14.15 11.69
CA GLU A 155 25.17 -14.16 12.37
C GLU A 155 25.07 -13.01 13.39
N LEU A 156 24.14 -12.10 13.15
CA LEU A 156 23.81 -10.97 14.02
C LEU A 156 22.63 -11.37 14.91
N ASN A 157 22.95 -11.88 16.10
CA ASN A 157 21.99 -12.25 17.13
C ASN A 157 21.85 -11.11 18.15
N THR A 158 21.41 -9.95 17.67
CA THR A 158 21.33 -8.72 18.47
C THR A 158 20.32 -7.72 17.91
N GLY A 159 20.08 -6.63 18.64
CA GLY A 159 19.39 -5.42 18.20
C GLY A 159 20.25 -4.17 18.41
N GLY A 160 19.76 -3.01 17.98
CA GLY A 160 20.49 -1.74 17.99
C GLY A 160 21.01 -1.34 16.61
N ASP A 161 21.96 -0.41 16.56
CA ASP A 161 22.52 0.10 15.30
C ASP A 161 23.84 -0.60 14.97
N PHE A 162 23.95 -1.07 13.73
CA PHE A 162 25.14 -1.74 13.19
C PHE A 162 25.62 -0.99 11.95
N ASP A 163 26.75 -0.30 12.09
CA ASP A 163 27.29 0.62 11.10
C ASP A 163 28.54 0.10 10.37
N ASN A 164 29.15 -1.00 10.84
CA ASN A 164 30.30 -1.62 10.19
C ASN A 164 29.97 -1.99 8.73
N ALA A 165 30.87 -1.68 7.79
CA ALA A 165 30.72 -2.12 6.42
C ALA A 165 31.06 -3.61 6.30
N ILE A 166 30.20 -4.36 5.63
CA ILE A 166 30.34 -5.80 5.37
C ILE A 166 30.64 -6.01 3.89
N SER A 167 31.67 -6.79 3.60
CA SER A 167 32.13 -7.15 2.27
C SER A 167 32.42 -8.65 2.16
N GLY A 168 32.67 -9.16 0.96
CA GLY A 168 33.04 -10.57 0.72
C GLY A 168 31.90 -11.41 0.16
N SER A 169 32.09 -12.74 0.12
CA SER A 169 31.14 -13.67 -0.50
C SER A 169 30.21 -14.38 0.49
N GLY A 170 30.36 -14.12 1.79
CA GLY A 170 29.64 -14.78 2.87
C GLY A 170 28.18 -14.36 3.02
N GLN A 171 27.47 -15.09 3.87
CA GLN A 171 26.06 -14.90 4.20
C GLN A 171 25.91 -14.10 5.49
N VAL A 172 25.00 -13.12 5.48
CA VAL A 172 24.55 -12.43 6.70
C VAL A 172 23.26 -13.08 7.19
N VAL A 173 23.18 -13.39 8.48
CA VAL A 173 21.99 -13.93 9.14
C VAL A 173 21.58 -13.01 10.27
N LYS A 174 20.35 -12.50 10.25
CA LYS A 174 19.73 -11.79 11.37
C LYS A 174 18.81 -12.75 12.13
N SER A 175 19.22 -13.18 13.32
CA SER A 175 18.53 -14.20 14.11
C SER A 175 17.97 -13.71 15.45
N GLY A 176 18.45 -12.58 15.97
CA GLY A 176 17.96 -12.04 17.26
C GLY A 176 16.52 -11.57 17.20
N ASP A 177 15.81 -11.58 18.33
CA ASP A 177 14.39 -11.19 18.39
C ASP A 177 14.16 -9.67 18.33
N GLU A 178 15.20 -8.87 18.57
CA GLU A 178 15.15 -7.41 18.62
C GLU A 178 15.23 -6.76 17.23
N THR A 179 15.00 -5.46 17.17
CA THR A 179 15.20 -4.64 15.97
C THR A 179 16.68 -4.33 15.80
N LEU A 180 17.24 -4.67 14.63
CA LEU A 180 18.60 -4.30 14.22
C LEU A 180 18.52 -3.32 13.05
N THR A 181 19.17 -2.17 13.18
CA THR A 181 19.35 -1.20 12.10
C THR A 181 20.69 -1.46 11.41
N LEU A 182 20.66 -1.83 10.14
CA LEU A 182 21.85 -1.96 9.30
C LEU A 182 22.02 -0.67 8.49
N SER A 183 23.07 0.08 8.81
CA SER A 183 23.34 1.39 8.19
C SER A 183 24.64 1.43 7.38
N GLY A 184 25.49 0.40 7.51
CA GLY A 184 26.73 0.25 6.76
C GLY A 184 26.53 0.23 5.25
N THR A 185 27.50 0.77 4.50
CA THR A 185 27.53 0.64 3.03
C THR A 185 28.12 -0.71 2.66
N ASN A 186 27.24 -1.70 2.48
CA ASN A 186 27.66 -3.09 2.33
C ASN A 186 27.86 -3.49 0.86
N THR A 187 28.81 -4.39 0.62
CA THR A 187 29.20 -4.88 -0.71
C THR A 187 29.28 -6.41 -0.78
N TYR A 188 28.84 -7.11 0.27
CA TYR A 188 28.82 -8.57 0.27
C TYR A 188 27.85 -9.10 -0.79
N THR A 189 28.22 -10.22 -1.39
CA THR A 189 27.46 -10.84 -2.50
C THR A 189 26.67 -12.06 -2.09
N GLY A 190 26.95 -12.63 -0.90
CA GLY A 190 26.13 -13.72 -0.37
C GLY A 190 24.78 -13.22 0.12
N GLY A 191 23.88 -14.16 0.44
CA GLY A 191 22.51 -13.83 0.81
C GLY A 191 22.38 -13.22 2.21
N THR A 192 21.24 -12.56 2.43
CA THR A 192 20.79 -12.11 3.75
C THR A 192 19.61 -12.99 4.19
N THR A 193 19.71 -13.66 5.32
CA THR A 193 18.59 -14.41 5.92
C THR A 193 18.10 -13.70 7.16
N ILE A 194 16.80 -13.43 7.24
CA ILE A 194 16.17 -12.79 8.41
C ILE A 194 15.26 -13.83 9.05
N SER A 195 15.70 -14.41 10.17
CA SER A 195 14.99 -15.49 10.86
C SER A 195 14.34 -15.05 12.18
N GLY A 196 14.65 -13.85 12.67
CA GLY A 196 14.08 -13.31 13.91
C GLY A 196 14.07 -11.78 13.96
N GLY A 197 13.12 -11.23 14.73
CA GLY A 197 12.97 -9.80 14.98
C GLY A 197 12.74 -8.98 13.71
N THR A 198 13.22 -7.73 13.74
CA THR A 198 13.14 -6.80 12.62
C THR A 198 14.54 -6.42 12.14
N LEU A 199 14.76 -6.41 10.83
CA LEU A 199 15.92 -5.78 10.19
C LEU A 199 15.46 -4.49 9.51
N ILE A 200 16.04 -3.36 9.88
CA ILE A 200 15.81 -2.07 9.23
C ILE A 200 17.05 -1.73 8.41
N ALA A 201 16.88 -1.46 7.13
CA ALA A 201 17.95 -1.06 6.22
C ALA A 201 17.85 0.46 5.96
N THR A 202 18.72 1.26 6.58
CA THR A 202 18.68 2.74 6.49
C THR A 202 19.61 3.32 5.44
N HIS A 203 20.21 2.45 4.62
CA HIS A 203 21.02 2.84 3.47
C HIS A 203 20.72 1.89 2.31
N VAL A 204 20.67 2.40 1.07
CA VAL A 204 20.27 1.60 -0.12
C VAL A 204 21.19 0.41 -0.42
N ASN A 205 22.42 0.43 0.09
CA ASN A 205 23.39 -0.66 -0.02
C ASN A 205 23.51 -1.49 1.27
N ALA A 206 22.65 -1.29 2.27
CA ALA A 206 22.77 -1.97 3.56
C ALA A 206 22.61 -3.49 3.45
N LEU A 207 21.87 -4.01 2.46
CA LEU A 207 21.59 -5.45 2.35
C LEU A 207 22.55 -6.21 1.43
N GLY A 208 23.63 -5.57 0.98
CA GLY A 208 24.52 -6.13 -0.03
C GLY A 208 23.80 -6.32 -1.38
N THR A 209 24.26 -7.25 -2.20
CA THR A 209 23.66 -7.52 -3.52
C THR A 209 23.06 -8.93 -3.66
N GLY A 210 23.17 -9.76 -2.63
CA GLY A 210 22.70 -11.15 -2.66
C GLY A 210 21.18 -11.30 -2.64
N ALA A 211 20.73 -12.54 -2.51
CA ALA A 211 19.31 -12.85 -2.31
C ALA A 211 18.89 -12.61 -0.84
N ILE A 212 17.63 -12.25 -0.62
CA ILE A 212 17.03 -12.08 0.70
C ILE A 212 16.01 -13.19 0.95
N ASP A 213 16.23 -13.96 2.03
CA ASP A 213 15.26 -14.91 2.60
C ASP A 213 14.67 -14.30 3.88
N ASN A 214 13.51 -13.65 3.77
CA ASN A 214 12.84 -12.95 4.87
C ASN A 214 11.76 -13.84 5.51
N ARG A 215 12.05 -14.38 6.70
CA ARG A 215 11.14 -15.20 7.53
C ARG A 215 10.58 -14.45 8.74
N ALA A 216 10.95 -13.19 8.91
CA ALA A 216 10.52 -12.34 10.02
C ALA A 216 10.13 -10.96 9.48
N SER A 217 10.76 -9.87 9.90
CA SER A 217 10.42 -8.53 9.39
C SER A 217 11.62 -7.81 8.76
N LEU A 218 11.40 -7.24 7.58
CA LEU A 218 12.34 -6.39 6.86
C LEU A 218 11.69 -5.03 6.59
N LEU A 219 12.39 -3.94 6.89
CA LEU A 219 11.99 -2.57 6.51
C LEU A 219 13.09 -1.92 5.67
N LEU A 220 12.75 -1.45 4.47
CA LEU A 220 13.61 -0.64 3.61
C LEU A 220 13.35 0.85 3.87
N ASP A 221 14.18 1.48 4.69
CA ASP A 221 13.99 2.86 5.20
C ASP A 221 15.09 3.80 4.70
N ALA A 222 15.22 3.93 3.38
CA ALA A 222 16.14 4.87 2.77
C ALA A 222 15.59 5.39 1.44
N SER A 223 15.57 6.71 1.27
CA SER A 223 15.17 7.29 -0.01
C SER A 223 16.08 6.77 -1.14
N GLY A 224 15.48 6.24 -2.20
CA GLY A 224 16.19 5.69 -3.34
C GLY A 224 16.05 4.18 -3.48
N GLN A 225 16.82 3.62 -4.41
CA GLN A 225 16.62 2.25 -4.88
C GLN A 225 17.54 1.25 -4.16
N PHE A 226 16.95 0.27 -3.49
CA PHE A 226 17.61 -0.94 -3.03
C PHE A 226 17.76 -1.93 -4.21
N ALA A 227 18.95 -2.51 -4.38
CA ALA A 227 19.23 -3.45 -5.47
C ALA A 227 19.71 -4.80 -4.92
N VAL A 228 18.92 -5.85 -5.13
CA VAL A 228 19.19 -7.20 -4.61
C VAL A 228 19.05 -8.23 -5.73
N THR A 229 19.59 -9.44 -5.52
CA THR A 229 19.41 -10.50 -6.52
C THR A 229 17.97 -10.98 -6.51
N ASP A 230 17.46 -11.42 -5.36
CA ASP A 230 16.10 -11.93 -5.20
C ASP A 230 15.54 -11.47 -3.85
N LEU A 231 14.23 -11.30 -3.74
CA LEU A 231 13.53 -11.13 -2.47
C LEU A 231 12.43 -12.18 -2.33
N THR A 232 12.54 -13.01 -1.31
CA THR A 232 11.46 -13.91 -0.87
C THR A 232 10.97 -13.48 0.50
N THR A 233 9.69 -13.17 0.60
CA THR A 233 8.98 -13.03 1.88
C THR A 233 8.27 -14.34 2.17
N GLU A 234 8.77 -15.06 3.16
CA GLU A 234 8.25 -16.36 3.59
C GLU A 234 6.92 -16.20 4.33
N SER A 235 6.19 -17.30 4.50
CA SER A 235 4.92 -17.32 5.25
C SER A 235 5.11 -16.79 6.67
N GLY A 236 4.26 -15.86 7.10
CA GLY A 236 4.36 -15.12 8.36
C GLY A 236 5.41 -14.01 8.37
N GLY A 237 6.17 -13.83 7.28
CA GLY A 237 7.12 -12.75 7.11
C GLY A 237 6.46 -11.44 6.65
N ASN A 238 7.06 -10.32 7.00
CA ASN A 238 6.67 -8.98 6.59
C ASN A 238 7.83 -8.28 5.87
N THR A 239 7.60 -7.77 4.66
CA THR A 239 8.51 -6.85 3.98
C THR A 239 7.82 -5.50 3.86
N GLU A 240 8.44 -4.46 4.38
CA GLU A 240 7.96 -3.09 4.29
C GLU A 240 8.88 -2.24 3.41
N ILE A 241 8.30 -1.59 2.40
CA ILE A 241 8.94 -0.58 1.58
C ILE A 241 8.59 0.79 2.16
N GLY A 242 9.56 1.42 2.81
CA GLY A 242 9.42 2.74 3.40
C GLY A 242 9.16 3.82 2.36
N ALA A 243 8.59 4.94 2.80
CA ALA A 243 8.18 6.01 1.88
C ALA A 243 9.39 6.65 1.18
N GLY A 244 9.36 6.70 -0.15
CA GLY A 244 10.48 7.15 -0.98
C GLY A 244 11.58 6.10 -1.25
N SER A 245 11.45 4.89 -0.70
CA SER A 245 12.28 3.73 -1.06
C SER A 245 11.72 3.06 -2.32
N THR A 246 12.59 2.50 -3.16
CA THR A 246 12.19 1.57 -4.24
C THR A 246 13.02 0.30 -4.18
N LEU A 247 12.53 -0.78 -4.79
CA LEU A 247 13.22 -2.06 -4.84
C LEU A 247 13.44 -2.51 -6.29
N GLN A 248 14.68 -2.85 -6.62
CA GLN A 248 15.01 -3.60 -7.82
C GLN A 248 15.52 -5.00 -7.45
N ALA A 249 14.87 -6.01 -8.02
CA ALA A 249 15.23 -7.41 -7.85
C ALA A 249 15.23 -8.16 -9.19
N THR A 250 15.83 -9.33 -9.23
CA THR A 250 15.63 -10.29 -10.33
C THR A 250 14.32 -11.03 -10.15
N THR A 251 14.05 -11.50 -8.92
CA THR A 251 12.75 -12.10 -8.57
C THR A 251 12.17 -11.49 -7.30
N LEU A 252 10.83 -11.39 -7.27
CA LEU A 252 10.03 -11.07 -6.10
C LEU A 252 9.09 -12.23 -5.83
N THR A 253 9.16 -12.82 -4.64
CA THR A 253 8.25 -13.89 -4.21
C THR A 253 7.60 -13.51 -2.89
N GLN A 254 6.28 -13.35 -2.90
CA GLN A 254 5.44 -13.30 -1.70
C GLN A 254 4.79 -14.67 -1.53
N LYS A 255 4.87 -15.25 -0.34
CA LYS A 255 4.19 -16.52 -0.03
C LYS A 255 2.83 -16.28 0.62
N SER A 256 1.98 -17.29 0.64
CA SER A 256 0.75 -17.24 1.43
C SER A 256 1.06 -16.93 2.89
N ASP A 257 0.15 -16.21 3.55
CA ASP A 257 0.31 -15.66 4.91
C ASP A 257 1.49 -14.68 5.10
N SER A 258 2.17 -14.25 4.03
CA SER A 258 3.16 -13.15 4.12
C SER A 258 2.48 -11.78 3.96
N THR A 259 3.17 -10.71 4.33
CA THR A 259 2.71 -9.33 4.13
C THR A 259 3.77 -8.53 3.37
N LEU A 260 3.32 -7.83 2.33
CA LEU A 260 4.06 -6.74 1.70
C LEU A 260 3.40 -5.43 2.09
N THR A 261 4.09 -4.60 2.87
CA THR A 261 3.65 -3.25 3.18
C THR A 261 4.35 -2.23 2.28
N ILE A 262 3.62 -1.31 1.68
CA ILE A 262 4.18 -0.20 0.89
C ILE A 262 3.63 1.12 1.44
N ASN A 263 4.54 1.97 1.89
CA ASN A 263 4.21 3.31 2.35
C ASN A 263 4.38 4.30 1.21
N LEU A 264 3.27 4.89 0.77
CA LEU A 264 3.24 5.85 -0.33
C LEU A 264 3.29 7.28 0.21
N ASN A 265 3.86 8.19 -0.58
CA ASN A 265 3.81 9.62 -0.37
C ASN A 265 3.91 10.35 -1.72
N SER A 266 3.82 11.69 -1.68
CA SER A 266 3.87 12.54 -2.89
C SER A 266 5.17 12.49 -3.69
N ASN A 267 6.22 11.83 -3.18
CA ASN A 267 7.49 11.63 -3.88
C ASN A 267 7.73 10.15 -4.26
N THR A 268 6.74 9.27 -4.07
CA THR A 268 6.89 7.87 -4.45
C THR A 268 7.14 7.77 -5.96
N ALA A 269 8.16 7.00 -6.33
CA ALA A 269 8.45 6.70 -7.71
C ALA A 269 7.56 5.58 -8.24
N ASP A 270 7.17 5.70 -9.50
CA ASP A 270 6.42 4.68 -10.24
C ASP A 270 7.39 3.99 -11.23
N PRO A 271 7.62 2.66 -11.15
CA PRO A 271 7.06 1.72 -10.17
C PRO A 271 7.84 1.72 -8.85
N VAL A 272 7.19 1.28 -7.76
CA VAL A 272 7.84 1.11 -6.44
C VAL A 272 8.79 -0.08 -6.44
N ILE A 273 8.39 -1.19 -7.07
CA ILE A 273 9.18 -2.42 -7.19
C ILE A 273 9.34 -2.79 -8.66
N HIS A 274 10.57 -3.05 -9.10
CA HIS A 274 10.86 -3.62 -10.41
C HIS A 274 11.54 -4.98 -10.29
N ALA A 275 10.99 -5.99 -10.97
CA ALA A 275 11.55 -7.33 -11.07
C ALA A 275 11.95 -7.67 -12.51
N ALA A 276 13.24 -7.97 -12.73
CA ALA A 276 13.77 -8.26 -14.06
C ALA A 276 13.37 -9.65 -14.61
N SER A 277 12.80 -10.53 -13.78
CA SER A 277 12.37 -11.86 -14.19
C SER A 277 11.00 -12.23 -13.60
N GLN A 278 10.94 -12.97 -12.49
CA GLN A 278 9.70 -13.56 -11.99
C GLN A 278 9.13 -12.75 -10.82
N VAL A 279 7.84 -12.47 -10.88
CA VAL A 279 7.04 -12.03 -9.73
C VAL A 279 6.04 -13.13 -9.40
N SER A 280 5.99 -13.54 -8.14
CA SER A 280 4.97 -14.43 -7.59
C SER A 280 4.29 -13.73 -6.42
N LEU A 281 2.99 -13.51 -6.53
CA LEU A 281 2.18 -12.83 -5.52
C LEU A 281 1.27 -13.84 -4.80
N ALA A 282 1.15 -13.65 -3.49
CA ALA A 282 0.28 -14.34 -2.54
C ALA A 282 0.25 -13.52 -1.25
N GLY A 283 -0.51 -13.96 -0.24
CA GLY A 283 -0.58 -13.28 1.06
C GLY A 283 -1.24 -11.90 0.98
N THR A 284 -0.85 -10.98 1.86
CA THR A 284 -1.48 -9.66 2.00
C THR A 284 -0.61 -8.54 1.39
N LEU A 285 -1.23 -7.63 0.64
CA LEU A 285 -0.69 -6.33 0.30
C LEU A 285 -1.30 -5.26 1.20
N ASP A 286 -0.47 -4.53 1.94
CA ASP A 286 -0.90 -3.43 2.80
C ASP A 286 -0.33 -2.11 2.29
N ILE A 287 -1.21 -1.16 1.99
CA ILE A 287 -0.86 0.14 1.41
C ILE A 287 -1.21 1.25 2.38
N THR A 288 -0.27 2.15 2.62
CA THR A 288 -0.55 3.42 3.32
C THR A 288 -0.24 4.61 2.41
N GLY A 289 -0.95 5.73 2.60
CA GLY A 289 -0.70 6.96 1.85
C GLY A 289 -1.25 6.95 0.41
N VAL A 290 -2.28 6.16 0.11
CA VAL A 290 -2.80 6.05 -1.26
C VAL A 290 -3.28 7.39 -1.85
N GLY A 291 -3.85 8.28 -1.02
CA GLY A 291 -4.30 9.60 -1.44
C GLY A 291 -3.17 10.57 -1.80
N ASP A 292 -1.91 10.20 -1.58
CA ASP A 292 -0.76 10.98 -2.04
C ASP A 292 -0.38 10.67 -3.50
N VAL A 293 -0.83 9.53 -4.06
CA VAL A 293 -0.46 9.09 -5.42
C VAL A 293 -1.64 8.92 -6.38
N LEU A 294 -2.86 8.80 -5.87
CA LEU A 294 -4.10 8.80 -6.67
C LEU A 294 -4.86 10.11 -6.45
N ASP A 295 -5.58 10.59 -7.46
CA ASP A 295 -6.44 11.77 -7.30
C ASP A 295 -7.41 11.58 -6.12
N SER A 296 -7.42 12.59 -5.26
CA SER A 296 -8.22 12.63 -4.05
C SER A 296 -9.50 13.45 -4.21
N ASP A 297 -9.79 13.99 -5.41
CA ASP A 297 -11.04 14.70 -5.72
C ASP A 297 -11.41 14.58 -7.22
N PRO A 298 -11.64 13.36 -7.75
CA PRO A 298 -11.97 13.18 -9.16
C PRO A 298 -13.36 13.78 -9.45
N ALA A 299 -13.45 14.60 -10.48
CA ALA A 299 -14.71 15.22 -10.90
C ALA A 299 -15.58 14.28 -11.76
N SER A 300 -15.00 13.22 -12.31
CA SER A 300 -15.69 12.26 -13.16
C SER A 300 -15.02 10.90 -13.20
N THR A 301 -15.70 9.91 -13.78
CA THR A 301 -15.10 8.59 -14.03
C THR A 301 -13.93 8.62 -15.03
N ASP A 302 -13.74 9.71 -15.78
CA ASP A 302 -12.60 9.87 -16.69
C ASP A 302 -11.35 10.38 -15.96
N ASP A 303 -11.51 10.91 -14.74
CA ASP A 303 -10.44 11.40 -13.88
C ASP A 303 -9.95 10.33 -12.88
N LEU A 304 -10.43 9.08 -13.02
CA LEU A 304 -9.96 7.96 -12.19
C LEU A 304 -8.54 7.56 -12.59
N ASP A 305 -7.66 7.50 -11.59
CA ASP A 305 -6.22 7.31 -11.75
C ASP A 305 -5.78 5.87 -11.50
N THR A 306 -4.63 5.54 -12.08
CA THR A 306 -3.90 4.29 -11.90
C THR A 306 -2.45 4.58 -11.51
N PHE A 307 -1.92 3.82 -10.57
CA PHE A 307 -0.53 3.89 -10.11
C PHE A 307 0.11 2.50 -10.12
N THR A 308 1.28 2.34 -10.76
CA THR A 308 1.95 1.02 -10.80
C THR A 308 2.79 0.81 -9.55
N LEU A 309 2.45 -0.21 -8.75
CA LEU A 309 3.24 -0.61 -7.59
C LEU A 309 4.40 -1.52 -7.98
N ILE A 310 4.11 -2.56 -8.77
CA ILE A 310 5.07 -3.60 -9.12
C ILE A 310 5.13 -3.73 -10.63
N ALA A 311 6.31 -3.58 -11.22
CA ALA A 311 6.56 -3.86 -12.62
C ALA A 311 7.45 -5.09 -12.79
N SER A 312 7.15 -5.91 -13.79
CA SER A 312 7.88 -7.14 -14.09
C SER A 312 8.21 -7.25 -15.58
N ASP A 313 9.43 -7.69 -15.91
CA ASP A 313 9.80 -7.96 -17.31
C ASP A 313 9.13 -9.22 -17.86
N LYS A 314 8.59 -10.09 -16.99
CA LYS A 314 7.79 -11.29 -17.31
C LYS A 314 6.39 -11.20 -16.70
N THR A 315 5.54 -12.13 -17.08
CA THR A 315 4.19 -12.24 -16.51
C THR A 315 4.25 -12.48 -15.00
N ILE A 316 3.47 -11.71 -14.25
CA ILE A 316 3.21 -11.87 -12.83
C ILE A 316 2.41 -13.17 -12.63
N ALA A 317 2.83 -13.98 -11.67
CA ALA A 317 2.15 -15.23 -11.32
C ALA A 317 1.41 -15.08 -9.98
N GLY A 318 0.18 -15.60 -9.91
CA GLY A 318 -0.65 -15.45 -8.72
C GLY A 318 -1.22 -14.04 -8.57
N ASP A 319 -1.79 -13.76 -7.41
CA ASP A 319 -2.31 -12.46 -6.99
C ASP A 319 -2.20 -12.38 -5.46
N PHE A 320 -2.35 -11.19 -4.88
CA PHE A 320 -2.53 -11.06 -3.44
C PHE A 320 -3.86 -11.67 -3.02
N GLU A 321 -3.85 -12.36 -1.87
CA GLU A 321 -5.05 -12.95 -1.27
C GLU A 321 -5.89 -11.89 -0.52
N LYS A 322 -5.28 -10.75 -0.22
CA LYS A 322 -5.92 -9.63 0.46
C LYS A 322 -5.21 -8.32 0.13
N LEU A 323 -6.01 -7.28 -0.15
CA LEU A 323 -5.58 -5.89 -0.21
C LEU A 323 -6.09 -5.11 1.01
N THR A 324 -5.24 -4.32 1.64
CA THR A 324 -5.64 -3.29 2.60
C THR A 324 -5.08 -1.95 2.17
N VAL A 325 -5.89 -0.89 2.31
CA VAL A 325 -5.55 0.45 1.86
C VAL A 325 -5.89 1.46 2.96
N ALA A 326 -4.95 2.37 3.22
CA ALA A 326 -5.10 3.47 4.16
C ALA A 326 -4.63 4.80 3.54
N GLY A 327 -5.19 5.90 4.03
CA GLY A 327 -4.83 7.25 3.59
C GLY A 327 -5.59 7.75 2.37
N MET A 328 -6.73 7.14 2.02
CA MET A 328 -7.70 7.74 1.10
C MET A 328 -8.51 8.82 1.83
N ASP A 329 -8.95 9.87 1.12
CA ASP A 329 -9.86 10.86 1.68
C ASP A 329 -11.18 10.20 2.09
N ALA A 330 -11.65 10.49 3.30
CA ALA A 330 -12.91 9.99 3.81
C ALA A 330 -14.12 10.54 3.02
N ASP A 331 -13.98 11.70 2.38
CA ASP A 331 -15.04 12.30 1.57
C ASP A 331 -15.17 11.61 0.18
N LEU A 332 -14.14 10.89 -0.28
CA LEU A 332 -14.19 10.02 -1.47
C LEU A 332 -14.72 8.60 -1.18
N ALA A 333 -14.62 8.19 0.08
CA ALA A 333 -14.72 6.79 0.48
C ALA A 333 -16.10 6.15 0.25
N ASP A 334 -17.14 6.94 -0.01
CA ASP A 334 -18.49 6.40 -0.14
C ASP A 334 -18.78 5.84 -1.53
N PHE A 335 -18.17 6.29 -2.63
CA PHE A 335 -18.48 5.73 -3.97
C PHE A 335 -17.28 5.51 -4.89
N ILE A 336 -16.09 5.89 -4.42
CA ILE A 336 -14.81 5.54 -5.02
C ILE A 336 -14.10 4.55 -4.09
N THR A 337 -13.49 3.54 -4.68
CA THR A 337 -12.66 2.54 -4.01
C THR A 337 -11.32 2.38 -4.72
N VAL A 338 -10.43 1.59 -4.15
CA VAL A 338 -9.17 1.19 -4.78
C VAL A 338 -9.20 -0.30 -5.07
N ASP A 339 -8.90 -0.63 -6.31
CA ASP A 339 -8.68 -1.98 -6.81
C ASP A 339 -7.17 -2.19 -6.95
N GLY A 340 -6.68 -3.34 -6.50
CA GLY A 340 -5.33 -3.80 -6.75
C GLY A 340 -5.37 -4.94 -7.76
N ARG A 341 -4.92 -4.68 -8.98
CA ARG A 341 -5.05 -5.65 -10.09
C ARG A 341 -3.79 -5.79 -10.90
N ILE A 342 -3.67 -6.94 -11.56
CA ILE A 342 -2.69 -7.15 -12.61
C ILE A 342 -3.23 -6.55 -13.92
N ASP A 343 -2.42 -5.73 -14.59
CA ASP A 343 -2.78 -5.09 -15.86
C ASP A 343 -3.05 -6.11 -16.98
N ASP A 344 -3.68 -5.65 -18.07
CA ASP A 344 -3.98 -6.50 -19.24
C ASP A 344 -2.75 -7.15 -19.88
N THR A 345 -1.56 -6.57 -19.67
CA THR A 345 -0.30 -7.15 -20.18
C THR A 345 0.23 -8.28 -19.31
N GLY A 346 -0.29 -8.40 -18.08
CA GLY A 346 0.12 -9.36 -17.08
C GLY A 346 1.44 -9.01 -16.40
N LYS A 347 1.94 -7.78 -16.52
CA LYS A 347 3.31 -7.39 -16.14
C LYS A 347 3.38 -6.29 -15.10
N GLN A 348 2.26 -5.63 -14.83
CA GLN A 348 2.17 -4.60 -13.82
C GLN A 348 1.11 -5.00 -12.81
N TYR A 349 1.42 -4.80 -11.53
CA TYR A 349 0.44 -4.78 -10.47
C TYR A 349 0.16 -3.30 -10.15
N GLU A 350 -1.08 -2.90 -10.35
CA GLU A 350 -1.54 -1.53 -10.37
C GLU A 350 -2.56 -1.30 -9.27
N LEU A 351 -2.48 -0.15 -8.59
CA LEU A 351 -3.60 0.39 -7.82
C LEU A 351 -4.42 1.29 -8.74
N THR A 352 -5.71 1.02 -8.87
CA THR A 352 -6.61 1.86 -9.66
C THR A 352 -7.76 2.34 -8.80
N THR A 353 -8.10 3.63 -8.89
CA THR A 353 -9.39 4.10 -8.37
C THR A 353 -10.53 3.57 -9.24
N ALA A 354 -11.59 3.06 -8.61
CA ALA A 354 -12.76 2.51 -9.29
C ALA A 354 -14.04 2.92 -8.57
N LEU A 355 -15.19 2.76 -9.24
CA LEU A 355 -16.49 2.94 -8.59
C LEU A 355 -16.78 1.77 -7.65
N THR A 356 -17.33 2.05 -6.46
CA THR A 356 -17.82 0.99 -5.56
C THR A 356 -18.92 0.14 -6.22
N TRP A 357 -19.57 0.63 -7.27
CA TRP A 357 -20.50 -0.14 -8.10
C TRP A 357 -19.90 -1.47 -8.62
N TYR A 358 -18.59 -1.51 -8.87
CA TYR A 358 -17.90 -2.68 -9.45
C TYR A 358 -16.96 -3.40 -8.49
N ALA A 359 -16.96 -3.02 -7.22
CA ALA A 359 -15.91 -3.40 -6.28
C ALA A 359 -15.72 -4.93 -6.15
N ASP A 360 -16.81 -5.70 -6.00
CA ASP A 360 -16.79 -7.17 -5.87
C ASP A 360 -16.33 -7.88 -7.15
N ARG A 361 -16.54 -7.28 -8.32
CA ARG A 361 -16.06 -7.83 -9.60
C ARG A 361 -14.54 -7.73 -9.69
N ASP A 362 -14.00 -6.68 -9.08
CA ASP A 362 -12.63 -6.23 -9.23
C ASP A 362 -11.83 -6.43 -7.92
N ASP A 363 -12.31 -7.27 -6.98
CA ASP A 363 -11.66 -7.62 -5.68
C ASP A 363 -11.11 -6.40 -4.90
N ALA A 364 -11.86 -5.29 -4.95
CA ALA A 364 -11.44 -4.04 -4.35
C ALA A 364 -11.53 -4.05 -2.81
N VAL A 365 -10.95 -3.04 -2.16
CA VAL A 365 -10.87 -2.97 -0.68
C VAL A 365 -12.21 -2.86 0.05
N THR A 366 -13.29 -2.55 -0.66
CA THR A 366 -14.63 -2.29 -0.12
C THR A 366 -15.67 -3.10 -0.87
N ASP A 367 -16.67 -3.62 -0.18
CA ASP A 367 -17.80 -4.32 -0.81
C ASP A 367 -18.58 -3.43 -1.78
N ALA A 368 -19.15 -4.02 -2.82
CA ALA A 368 -19.89 -3.30 -3.83
C ALA A 368 -21.22 -2.74 -3.32
N HIS A 369 -21.55 -1.53 -3.75
CA HIS A 369 -22.87 -0.93 -3.54
C HIS A 369 -23.18 0.18 -4.56
N GLY A 370 -24.46 0.48 -4.75
CA GLY A 370 -24.94 1.48 -5.74
C GLY A 370 -25.23 2.87 -5.17
N THR A 371 -24.63 3.23 -4.04
CA THR A 371 -24.93 4.50 -3.34
C THR A 371 -23.89 5.56 -3.69
N PHE A 372 -24.35 6.70 -4.19
CA PHE A 372 -23.56 7.90 -4.44
C PHE A 372 -23.94 8.97 -3.43
N ASN A 373 -23.08 9.18 -2.42
CA ASN A 373 -23.28 10.18 -1.37
C ASN A 373 -22.39 11.40 -1.58
N LEU A 374 -22.91 12.43 -2.25
CA LEU A 374 -22.18 13.68 -2.46
C LEU A 374 -22.56 14.67 -1.36
N THR A 375 -21.78 14.73 -0.28
CA THR A 375 -22.11 15.53 0.91
C THR A 375 -21.94 17.04 0.69
N ASN A 376 -20.96 17.45 -0.11
CA ASN A 376 -20.70 18.84 -0.45
C ASN A 376 -21.80 19.38 -1.39
N ALA A 377 -22.52 20.42 -0.96
CA ALA A 377 -23.61 21.01 -1.71
C ALA A 377 -23.19 21.63 -3.05
N ASP A 378 -21.97 22.15 -3.14
CA ASP A 378 -21.40 22.70 -4.38
C ASP A 378 -20.62 21.64 -5.18
N GLY A 379 -20.47 20.42 -4.63
CA GLY A 379 -19.76 19.32 -5.27
C GLY A 379 -20.57 18.69 -6.39
N SER A 380 -19.88 18.19 -7.41
CA SER A 380 -20.49 17.43 -8.49
C SER A 380 -19.58 16.31 -8.98
N PHE A 381 -20.18 15.18 -9.35
CA PHE A 381 -19.47 14.05 -9.94
C PHE A 381 -20.18 13.57 -11.21
N ALA A 382 -19.44 13.37 -12.29
CA ALA A 382 -19.97 12.87 -13.56
C ALA A 382 -19.62 11.41 -13.82
N VAL A 383 -20.64 10.58 -14.03
CA VAL A 383 -20.51 9.18 -14.42
C VAL A 383 -20.60 9.09 -15.94
N ASN A 384 -19.44 8.92 -16.57
CA ASN A 384 -19.31 8.80 -18.03
C ASN A 384 -19.23 7.33 -18.49
N THR A 385 -19.05 6.41 -17.55
CA THR A 385 -19.11 4.96 -17.78
C THR A 385 -20.53 4.40 -17.65
N VAL A 386 -20.84 3.32 -18.38
CA VAL A 386 -22.15 2.66 -18.33
C VAL A 386 -22.26 1.83 -17.06
N LEU A 387 -23.16 2.21 -16.15
CA LEU A 387 -23.56 1.40 -15.00
C LEU A 387 -24.42 0.22 -15.46
N GLU A 388 -23.87 -0.99 -15.31
CA GLU A 388 -24.50 -2.25 -15.68
C GLU A 388 -24.94 -3.04 -14.45
N ASN A 389 -25.81 -4.03 -14.64
CA ASN A 389 -26.15 -4.96 -13.58
C ASN A 389 -24.89 -5.75 -13.18
N VAL A 390 -24.54 -5.74 -11.90
CA VAL A 390 -23.49 -6.59 -11.36
C VAL A 390 -24.09 -7.78 -10.64
N ASP A 391 -23.39 -8.91 -10.67
CA ASP A 391 -23.84 -10.11 -9.99
C ASP A 391 -23.53 -10.00 -8.50
N ALA A 392 -24.55 -9.69 -7.70
CA ALA A 392 -24.46 -9.58 -6.24
C ALA A 392 -24.08 -10.89 -5.52
N THR A 393 -23.80 -11.98 -6.25
CA THR A 393 -23.28 -13.24 -5.68
C THR A 393 -21.78 -13.42 -5.85
N LEU A 394 -21.09 -12.47 -6.51
CA LEU A 394 -19.64 -12.52 -6.69
C LEU A 394 -18.88 -12.45 -5.36
N ASP A 395 -19.41 -11.70 -4.38
CA ASP A 395 -18.96 -11.76 -3.00
C ASP A 395 -20.12 -12.25 -2.08
N PRO A 396 -20.12 -13.53 -1.68
CA PRO A 396 -21.15 -14.05 -0.78
C PRO A 396 -21.02 -13.52 0.66
N ASP A 397 -19.89 -12.93 1.03
CA ASP A 397 -19.62 -12.36 2.34
C ASP A 397 -19.91 -10.84 2.40
N SER A 398 -20.31 -10.23 1.27
CA SER A 398 -20.64 -8.81 1.15
C SER A 398 -21.65 -8.36 2.20
N ALA A 399 -21.27 -7.35 2.98
CA ALA A 399 -22.05 -6.85 4.11
C ALA A 399 -23.11 -5.81 3.70
N THR A 400 -23.09 -5.33 2.45
CA THR A 400 -23.94 -4.20 2.00
C THR A 400 -25.39 -4.62 1.79
N GLY A 401 -25.63 -5.89 1.46
CA GLY A 401 -26.96 -6.39 1.09
C GLY A 401 -27.53 -5.72 -0.16
N TRP A 402 -26.67 -5.11 -0.98
CA TRP A 402 -27.05 -4.47 -2.23
C TRP A 402 -27.51 -5.52 -3.26
N ASP A 403 -28.44 -5.13 -4.13
CA ASP A 403 -29.04 -6.02 -5.13
C ASP A 403 -28.25 -6.07 -6.46
N GLY A 404 -27.13 -5.36 -6.54
CA GLY A 404 -26.27 -5.26 -7.72
C GLY A 404 -26.84 -4.39 -8.85
N THR A 405 -27.99 -3.72 -8.65
CA THR A 405 -28.76 -3.12 -9.75
C THR A 405 -29.52 -1.83 -9.38
N SER A 406 -29.61 -1.47 -8.10
CA SER A 406 -30.26 -0.24 -7.64
C SER A 406 -29.27 0.91 -7.47
N LEU A 407 -29.60 2.08 -8.01
CA LEU A 407 -28.85 3.32 -7.76
C LEU A 407 -29.51 4.15 -6.66
N ILE A 408 -28.73 4.63 -5.70
CA ILE A 408 -29.17 5.57 -4.67
C ILE A 408 -28.32 6.83 -4.74
N LYS A 409 -28.95 7.97 -5.07
CA LYS A 409 -28.33 9.29 -4.94
C LYS A 409 -28.74 9.93 -3.63
N GLN A 410 -27.76 10.27 -2.80
CA GLN A 410 -27.95 10.99 -1.55
C GLN A 410 -26.90 12.11 -1.37
N GLY A 411 -26.97 12.84 -0.26
CA GLY A 411 -26.12 14.02 -0.03
C GLY A 411 -26.57 15.25 -0.82
N ALA A 412 -26.08 16.44 -0.43
CA ALA A 412 -26.55 17.72 -0.97
C ALA A 412 -26.04 18.05 -2.40
N GLY A 413 -24.96 17.42 -2.85
CA GLY A 413 -24.32 17.70 -4.15
C GLY A 413 -25.03 17.10 -5.37
N THR A 414 -24.37 17.22 -6.53
CA THR A 414 -24.95 16.89 -7.85
C THR A 414 -24.29 15.67 -8.50
N LEU A 415 -25.04 14.60 -8.73
CA LEU A 415 -24.59 13.46 -9.54
C LEU A 415 -25.05 13.65 -10.98
N ILE A 416 -24.17 13.49 -11.96
CA ILE A 416 -24.47 13.64 -13.38
C ILE A 416 -24.26 12.28 -14.05
N LEU A 417 -25.30 11.74 -14.69
CA LEU A 417 -25.24 10.49 -15.43
C LEU A 417 -25.22 10.79 -16.94
N ASN A 418 -24.06 10.54 -17.55
CA ASN A 418 -23.83 10.82 -18.97
C ASN A 418 -23.94 9.60 -19.87
N ALA A 419 -23.70 8.40 -19.32
CA ALA A 419 -23.82 7.15 -20.04
C ALA A 419 -25.28 6.67 -20.17
N GLU A 420 -25.53 5.81 -21.16
CA GLU A 420 -26.79 5.05 -21.31
C GLU A 420 -26.72 3.84 -20.37
N ASN A 421 -27.26 3.97 -19.17
CA ASN A 421 -27.13 2.96 -18.12
C ASN A 421 -28.08 1.78 -18.34
N THR A 422 -27.73 0.59 -17.85
CA THR A 422 -28.49 -0.66 -18.11
C THR A 422 -28.99 -1.36 -16.85
N TYR A 423 -28.83 -0.72 -15.69
CA TYR A 423 -29.33 -1.25 -14.42
C TYR A 423 -30.87 -1.28 -14.38
N THR A 424 -31.44 -2.24 -13.63
CA THR A 424 -32.85 -2.64 -13.84
C THR A 424 -33.83 -2.41 -12.68
N VAL A 425 -33.39 -2.33 -11.43
CA VAL A 425 -34.33 -2.25 -10.29
C VAL A 425 -34.86 -0.83 -10.05
N GLY A 426 -34.05 0.20 -10.32
CA GLY A 426 -34.51 1.58 -10.32
C GLY A 426 -33.54 2.55 -9.65
N THR A 427 -33.99 3.80 -9.57
CA THR A 427 -33.20 4.92 -9.04
C THR A 427 -33.92 5.56 -7.86
N THR A 428 -33.25 5.68 -6.72
CA THR A 428 -33.74 6.45 -5.57
C THR A 428 -32.94 7.73 -5.42
N ILE A 429 -33.60 8.88 -5.32
CA ILE A 429 -32.98 10.18 -5.09
C ILE A 429 -33.50 10.70 -3.76
N SER A 430 -32.67 10.60 -2.72
CA SER A 430 -33.04 11.01 -1.35
C SER A 430 -32.45 12.37 -0.94
N GLY A 431 -31.54 12.93 -1.76
CA GLY A 431 -30.94 14.24 -1.50
C GLY A 431 -30.17 14.82 -2.70
N GLY A 432 -30.06 16.14 -2.72
CA GLY A 432 -29.32 16.89 -3.74
C GLY A 432 -29.97 16.82 -5.13
N THR A 433 -29.15 16.82 -6.17
CA THR A 433 -29.61 16.79 -7.56
C THR A 433 -29.03 15.57 -8.28
N LEU A 434 -29.88 14.86 -9.04
CA LEU A 434 -29.47 13.88 -10.04
C LEU A 434 -29.76 14.45 -11.43
N VAL A 435 -28.74 14.57 -12.27
CA VAL A 435 -28.85 15.05 -13.65
C VAL A 435 -28.73 13.87 -14.61
N ALA A 436 -29.74 13.67 -15.45
CA ALA A 436 -29.73 12.71 -16.55
C ALA A 436 -29.57 13.45 -17.89
N THR A 437 -28.49 13.19 -18.63
CA THR A 437 -28.20 13.90 -19.88
C THR A 437 -28.62 13.14 -21.15
N ASN A 438 -29.11 11.90 -20.98
CA ASN A 438 -29.79 11.12 -22.00
C ASN A 438 -31.02 10.40 -21.38
N VAL A 439 -31.97 9.92 -22.19
CA VAL A 439 -33.21 9.30 -21.66
C VAL A 439 -32.99 7.94 -21.02
N ASP A 440 -31.93 7.23 -21.40
CA ASP A 440 -31.56 5.92 -20.86
C ASP A 440 -30.59 6.03 -19.68
N ALA A 441 -30.25 7.25 -19.24
CA ALA A 441 -29.28 7.48 -18.17
C ALA A 441 -29.75 6.95 -16.82
N LEU A 442 -31.04 6.67 -16.64
CA LEU A 442 -31.61 6.16 -15.40
C LEU A 442 -31.93 4.66 -15.45
N GLY A 443 -31.40 3.93 -16.44
CA GLY A 443 -31.69 2.53 -16.64
C GLY A 443 -33.16 2.28 -16.98
N SER A 444 -33.61 1.04 -16.81
CA SER A 444 -34.99 0.64 -17.15
C SER A 444 -35.96 0.62 -15.96
N GLY A 445 -35.48 0.95 -14.75
CA GLY A 445 -36.26 0.90 -13.52
C GLY A 445 -36.92 2.23 -13.18
N ASP A 446 -37.99 2.17 -12.39
CA ASP A 446 -38.71 3.35 -11.93
C ASP A 446 -37.84 4.25 -11.03
N VAL A 447 -38.22 5.53 -10.96
CA VAL A 447 -37.54 6.54 -10.16
C VAL A 447 -38.38 6.90 -8.93
N THR A 448 -37.78 6.79 -7.75
CA THR A 448 -38.30 7.37 -6.51
C THR A 448 -37.51 8.65 -6.22
N ASP A 449 -38.11 9.81 -6.51
CA ASP A 449 -37.51 11.11 -6.31
C ASP A 449 -38.12 11.82 -5.09
N ASP A 450 -37.30 12.03 -4.06
CA ASP A 450 -37.59 12.82 -2.87
C ASP A 450 -36.72 14.09 -2.77
N ALA A 451 -36.03 14.46 -3.86
CA ALA A 451 -35.19 15.66 -3.91
C ALA A 451 -35.33 16.40 -5.25
N THR A 452 -34.35 16.32 -6.14
CA THR A 452 -34.41 16.95 -7.47
C THR A 452 -33.88 16.00 -8.53
N LEU A 453 -34.76 15.65 -9.47
CA LEU A 453 -34.40 14.99 -10.72
C LEU A 453 -34.35 16.01 -11.87
N GLU A 454 -33.18 16.24 -12.45
CA GLU A 454 -33.00 17.08 -13.63
C GLU A 454 -32.84 16.24 -14.90
N LEU A 455 -33.78 16.39 -15.83
CA LEU A 455 -33.77 15.77 -17.16
C LEU A 455 -33.22 16.75 -18.19
N ASN A 456 -31.90 16.75 -18.37
CA ASN A 456 -31.20 17.56 -19.37
C ASN A 456 -31.03 16.78 -20.69
N THR A 457 -32.16 16.33 -21.25
CA THR A 457 -32.16 15.44 -22.40
C THR A 457 -33.35 15.71 -23.34
N GLY A 458 -33.37 15.05 -24.50
CA GLY A 458 -34.54 14.92 -25.36
C GLY A 458 -34.77 13.47 -25.76
N GLY A 459 -35.96 13.15 -26.25
CA GLY A 459 -36.40 11.78 -26.50
C GLY A 459 -37.67 11.45 -25.72
N THR A 460 -37.93 10.16 -25.48
CA THR A 460 -39.05 9.69 -24.66
C THR A 460 -38.48 9.07 -23.39
N PHE A 461 -38.96 9.52 -22.24
CA PHE A 461 -38.67 8.95 -20.93
C PHE A 461 -39.95 8.29 -20.41
N ASP A 462 -39.91 6.97 -20.28
CA ASP A 462 -41.06 6.12 -19.99
C ASP A 462 -41.09 5.52 -18.59
N ASN A 463 -39.98 5.56 -17.86
CA ASN A 463 -39.91 5.14 -16.45
C ASN A 463 -40.90 5.95 -15.60
N ALA A 464 -41.57 5.29 -14.63
CA ALA A 464 -42.45 5.99 -13.72
C ALA A 464 -41.63 6.75 -12.67
N ILE A 465 -42.06 7.97 -12.35
CA ILE A 465 -41.45 8.84 -11.34
C ILE A 465 -42.45 9.00 -10.19
N SER A 466 -42.02 8.72 -8.97
CA SER A 466 -42.80 8.83 -7.74
C SER A 466 -42.06 9.64 -6.68
N GLY A 467 -42.72 9.98 -5.58
CA GLY A 467 -42.08 10.62 -4.40
C GLY A 467 -42.46 12.08 -4.18
N SER A 468 -41.69 12.77 -3.35
CA SER A 468 -41.94 14.15 -2.93
C SER A 468 -41.06 15.21 -3.62
N GLY A 469 -40.14 14.76 -4.47
CA GLY A 469 -39.16 15.59 -5.17
C GLY A 469 -39.70 16.36 -6.36
N GLN A 470 -38.84 17.25 -6.88
CA GLN A 470 -39.10 18.10 -8.03
C GLN A 470 -38.43 17.55 -9.29
N VAL A 471 -39.19 17.49 -10.38
CA VAL A 471 -38.65 17.19 -11.71
C VAL A 471 -38.32 18.50 -12.44
N VAL A 472 -37.09 18.62 -12.93
CA VAL A 472 -36.61 19.78 -13.70
C VAL A 472 -36.32 19.36 -15.13
N LYS A 473 -36.88 20.07 -16.10
CA LYS A 473 -36.53 19.97 -17.52
C LYS A 473 -35.72 21.20 -17.94
N SER A 474 -34.42 21.02 -18.17
CA SER A 474 -33.48 22.11 -18.48
C SER A 474 -32.91 22.10 -19.90
N GLY A 475 -32.86 20.92 -20.55
CA GLY A 475 -32.28 20.78 -21.90
C GLY A 475 -33.04 21.57 -22.98
N ASP A 476 -32.40 21.91 -24.09
CA ASP A 476 -33.02 22.64 -25.21
C ASP A 476 -33.90 21.76 -26.11
N LYS A 477 -33.69 20.44 -26.08
CA LYS A 477 -34.42 19.45 -26.88
C LYS A 477 -35.85 19.23 -26.36
N MET A 478 -36.67 18.64 -27.22
CA MET A 478 -37.98 18.11 -26.87
C MET A 478 -37.83 16.82 -26.07
N LEU A 479 -38.42 16.78 -24.87
CA LEU A 479 -38.54 15.59 -24.02
C LEU A 479 -40.01 15.18 -23.93
N THR A 480 -40.31 13.91 -24.13
CA THR A 480 -41.63 13.33 -23.92
C THR A 480 -41.62 12.52 -22.63
N LEU A 481 -42.46 12.90 -21.66
CA LEU A 481 -42.74 12.08 -20.48
C LEU A 481 -43.98 11.23 -20.77
N SER A 482 -43.78 9.92 -20.86
CA SER A 482 -44.85 8.95 -21.10
C SER A 482 -45.15 8.04 -19.92
N GLY A 483 -44.28 7.99 -18.91
CA GLY A 483 -44.53 7.29 -17.65
C GLY A 483 -45.80 7.76 -16.96
N THR A 484 -46.41 6.89 -16.16
CA THR A 484 -47.50 7.28 -15.24
C THR A 484 -46.85 7.75 -13.94
N ASN A 485 -46.81 9.06 -13.73
CA ASN A 485 -46.02 9.66 -12.67
C ASN A 485 -46.89 10.05 -11.47
N SER A 486 -46.34 9.97 -10.27
CA SER A 486 -47.02 10.25 -8.99
C SER A 486 -46.24 11.17 -8.06
N TYR A 487 -45.15 11.77 -8.53
CA TYR A 487 -44.38 12.73 -7.74
C TYR A 487 -45.21 13.98 -7.38
N SER A 488 -44.86 14.64 -6.28
CA SER A 488 -45.65 15.74 -5.71
C SER A 488 -44.91 17.06 -5.54
N GLY A 489 -43.59 17.12 -5.73
CA GLY A 489 -42.80 18.35 -5.60
C GLY A 489 -42.90 19.31 -6.78
N GLY A 490 -43.63 18.94 -7.83
CA GLY A 490 -43.91 19.76 -9.01
C GLY A 490 -42.88 19.62 -10.13
N THR A 491 -43.13 20.32 -11.23
CA THR A 491 -42.30 20.29 -12.43
C THR A 491 -41.81 21.69 -12.77
N LEU A 492 -40.51 21.86 -12.99
CA LEU A 492 -39.93 23.09 -13.54
C LEU A 492 -39.49 22.85 -14.98
N ILE A 493 -39.98 23.66 -15.92
CA ILE A 493 -39.57 23.62 -17.33
C ILE A 493 -38.81 24.92 -17.61
N SER A 494 -37.48 24.83 -17.65
CA SER A 494 -36.61 25.99 -17.89
C SER A 494 -36.04 26.04 -19.31
N GLY A 495 -36.15 24.95 -20.08
CA GLY A 495 -35.64 24.87 -21.44
C GLY A 495 -36.38 23.87 -22.34
N GLY A 496 -36.36 24.16 -23.64
CA GLY A 496 -36.90 23.29 -24.68
C GLY A 496 -38.41 23.09 -24.62
N THR A 497 -38.87 21.89 -25.02
CA THR A 497 -40.28 21.50 -24.96
C THR A 497 -40.43 20.26 -24.09
N LEU A 498 -41.35 20.29 -23.12
CA LEU A 498 -41.78 19.11 -22.38
C LEU A 498 -43.12 18.64 -22.92
N VAL A 499 -43.20 17.42 -23.44
CA VAL A 499 -44.42 16.80 -23.93
C VAL A 499 -44.95 15.82 -22.89
N ALA A 500 -46.17 16.03 -22.40
CA ALA A 500 -46.88 15.09 -21.53
C ALA A 500 -47.91 14.31 -22.37
N THR A 501 -47.80 12.97 -22.41
CA THR A 501 -48.70 12.14 -23.22
C THR A 501 -49.94 11.65 -22.45
N ASN A 502 -49.95 11.81 -21.13
CA ASN A 502 -51.06 11.49 -20.25
C ASN A 502 -51.21 12.56 -19.15
N VAL A 503 -52.40 12.72 -18.56
CA VAL A 503 -52.64 13.76 -17.54
C VAL A 503 -51.83 13.55 -16.25
N ASP A 504 -51.43 12.31 -15.98
CA ASP A 504 -50.61 11.93 -14.83
C ASP A 504 -49.10 12.01 -15.14
N ALA A 505 -48.70 12.35 -16.38
CA ALA A 505 -47.29 12.36 -16.78
C ALA A 505 -46.47 13.43 -16.02
N LEU A 506 -47.11 14.42 -15.43
CA LEU A 506 -46.46 15.47 -14.64
C LEU A 506 -46.71 15.34 -13.13
N GLY A 507 -47.18 14.17 -12.67
CA GLY A 507 -47.48 13.93 -11.27
C GLY A 507 -48.60 14.83 -10.75
N SER A 508 -48.59 15.08 -9.44
CA SER A 508 -49.64 15.84 -8.72
C SER A 508 -49.23 17.25 -8.31
N GLY A 509 -47.96 17.61 -8.50
CA GLY A 509 -47.42 18.93 -8.14
C GLY A 509 -47.64 19.97 -9.25
N ASP A 510 -47.60 21.24 -8.88
CA ASP A 510 -47.76 22.36 -9.82
C ASP A 510 -46.60 22.45 -10.82
N VAL A 511 -46.87 23.03 -11.99
CA VAL A 511 -45.90 23.23 -13.06
C VAL A 511 -45.48 24.70 -13.10
N THR A 512 -44.17 24.94 -13.07
CA THR A 512 -43.56 26.22 -13.42
C THR A 512 -43.00 26.08 -14.83
N ASP A 513 -43.68 26.66 -15.82
CA ASP A 513 -43.28 26.65 -17.22
C ASP A 513 -42.67 27.99 -17.61
N ASP A 514 -41.37 28.00 -17.88
CA ASP A 514 -40.62 29.12 -18.43
C ASP A 514 -40.16 28.87 -19.87
N ALA A 515 -40.62 27.79 -20.50
CA ALA A 515 -40.30 27.44 -21.87
C ALA A 515 -41.55 27.02 -22.67
N THR A 516 -41.71 25.72 -22.94
CA THR A 516 -42.91 25.20 -23.62
C THR A 516 -43.37 23.91 -22.99
N LEU A 517 -44.59 23.91 -22.47
CA LEU A 517 -45.32 22.72 -22.07
C LEU A 517 -46.30 22.29 -23.15
N GLU A 518 -46.09 21.12 -23.75
CA GLU A 518 -47.04 20.49 -24.67
C GLU A 518 -47.84 19.38 -23.99
N LEU A 519 -49.15 19.56 -23.90
CA LEU A 519 -50.11 18.58 -23.39
C LEU A 519 -50.72 17.82 -24.56
N ASN A 520 -50.06 16.72 -24.95
CA ASN A 520 -50.54 15.79 -25.97
C ASN A 520 -51.40 14.70 -25.33
N THR A 521 -52.49 15.10 -24.69
CA THR A 521 -53.33 14.20 -23.91
C THR A 521 -54.79 14.64 -23.86
N GLY A 522 -55.67 13.73 -23.43
CA GLY A 522 -57.07 13.98 -23.09
C GLY A 522 -57.36 13.71 -21.62
N GLY A 523 -58.46 14.24 -21.10
CA GLY A 523 -58.84 14.12 -19.69
C GLY A 523 -58.83 15.48 -18.98
N THR A 524 -58.71 15.47 -17.65
CA THR A 524 -58.64 16.68 -16.83
C THR A 524 -57.23 16.82 -16.26
N PHE A 525 -56.59 17.96 -16.51
CA PHE A 525 -55.30 18.33 -15.93
C PHE A 525 -55.54 19.37 -14.83
N ASP A 526 -55.32 18.96 -13.59
CA ASP A 526 -55.70 19.71 -12.39
C ASP A 526 -54.58 20.60 -11.85
N ASN A 527 -53.32 20.30 -12.18
CA ASN A 527 -52.15 21.00 -11.64
C ASN A 527 -52.16 22.47 -12.09
N ALA A 528 -51.76 23.39 -11.20
CA ALA A 528 -51.63 24.79 -11.59
C ALA A 528 -50.38 24.98 -12.44
N ILE A 529 -50.49 25.79 -13.49
CA ILE A 529 -49.39 26.14 -14.39
C ILE A 529 -49.07 27.62 -14.20
N SER A 530 -47.80 27.91 -13.92
CA SER A 530 -47.27 29.27 -13.73
C SER A 530 -46.04 29.50 -14.62
N GLY A 531 -45.45 30.69 -14.57
CA GLY A 531 -44.21 31.01 -15.30
C GLY A 531 -44.41 31.82 -16.59
N SER A 532 -43.33 32.00 -17.33
CA SER A 532 -43.29 32.85 -18.53
C SER A 532 -43.56 32.11 -19.85
N GLY A 533 -43.59 30.78 -19.80
CA GLY A 533 -43.66 29.85 -20.93
C GLY A 533 -45.04 29.72 -21.59
N GLN A 534 -45.06 28.93 -22.65
CA GLN A 534 -46.20 28.69 -23.52
C GLN A 534 -46.78 27.29 -23.32
N VAL A 535 -48.11 27.21 -23.18
CA VAL A 535 -48.83 25.93 -23.13
C VAL A 535 -49.38 25.58 -24.52
N VAL A 536 -49.10 24.37 -24.99
CA VAL A 536 -49.59 23.84 -26.27
C VAL A 536 -50.52 22.66 -26.00
N LYS A 537 -51.77 22.72 -26.47
CA LYS A 537 -52.66 21.56 -26.56
C LYS A 537 -52.51 20.92 -27.94
N SER A 538 -52.05 19.68 -27.98
CA SER A 538 -51.94 18.87 -29.19
C SER A 538 -52.68 17.54 -29.05
N GLY A 539 -52.68 16.71 -30.10
CA GLY A 539 -53.44 15.45 -30.14
C GLY A 539 -54.95 15.65 -30.34
N ASP A 540 -55.65 14.61 -30.75
CA ASP A 540 -57.06 14.70 -31.19
C ASP A 540 -58.07 14.75 -30.03
N ASP A 541 -57.65 14.36 -28.83
CA ASP A 541 -58.53 14.23 -27.66
C ASP A 541 -58.95 15.57 -27.05
N THR A 542 -59.98 15.52 -26.19
CA THR A 542 -60.43 16.66 -25.38
C THR A 542 -59.64 16.76 -24.08
N LEU A 543 -58.94 17.87 -23.88
CA LEU A 543 -58.27 18.22 -22.62
C LEU A 543 -59.08 19.26 -21.87
N THR A 544 -59.26 19.07 -20.56
CA THR A 544 -59.81 20.05 -19.63
C THR A 544 -58.69 20.59 -18.75
N LEU A 545 -58.37 21.88 -18.86
CA LEU A 545 -57.51 22.55 -17.88
C LEU A 545 -58.36 23.02 -16.71
N SER A 546 -57.98 22.62 -15.51
CA SER A 546 -58.75 22.84 -14.30
C SER A 546 -58.01 23.62 -13.20
N GLY A 547 -56.68 23.63 -13.24
CA GLY A 547 -55.84 24.45 -12.35
C GLY A 547 -56.11 25.96 -12.45
N SER A 548 -55.72 26.69 -11.39
CA SER A 548 -55.68 28.16 -11.38
C SER A 548 -54.35 28.59 -12.00
N ASN A 549 -54.38 28.89 -13.29
CA ASN A 549 -53.16 29.07 -14.07
C ASN A 549 -52.76 30.55 -14.16
N THR A 550 -51.47 30.83 -14.04
CA THR A 550 -50.89 32.18 -14.04
C THR A 550 -49.82 32.40 -15.12
N TYR A 551 -49.56 31.40 -15.96
CA TYR A 551 -48.56 31.51 -17.03
C TYR A 551 -48.87 32.65 -18.02
N THR A 552 -47.82 33.26 -18.58
CA THR A 552 -47.94 34.48 -19.41
C THR A 552 -47.68 34.28 -20.90
N GLY A 553 -47.05 33.17 -21.34
CA GLY A 553 -46.66 32.96 -22.74
C GLY A 553 -47.80 32.56 -23.69
N GLY A 554 -49.02 32.42 -23.16
CA GLY A 554 -50.24 32.13 -23.92
C GLY A 554 -50.46 30.63 -24.17
N THR A 555 -51.60 30.34 -24.81
CA THR A 555 -52.03 28.96 -25.12
C THR A 555 -52.15 28.77 -26.63
N ILE A 556 -51.53 27.72 -27.17
CA ILE A 556 -51.72 27.28 -28.56
C ILE A 556 -52.58 26.02 -28.58
N ILE A 557 -53.60 25.96 -29.43
CA ILE A 557 -54.38 24.76 -29.71
C ILE A 557 -53.99 24.26 -31.09
N SER A 558 -53.05 23.32 -31.16
CA SER A 558 -52.58 22.74 -32.43
C SER A 558 -53.38 21.50 -32.86
N GLY A 559 -54.16 20.91 -31.96
CA GLY A 559 -55.03 19.76 -32.23
C GLY A 559 -56.07 19.48 -31.14
N GLY A 560 -57.15 18.81 -31.52
CA GLY A 560 -58.20 18.36 -30.60
C GLY A 560 -59.07 19.48 -30.02
N THR A 561 -59.55 19.30 -28.79
CA THR A 561 -60.41 20.27 -28.08
C THR A 561 -59.80 20.65 -26.74
N LEU A 562 -59.81 21.95 -26.41
CA LEU A 562 -59.42 22.48 -25.10
C LEU A 562 -60.65 23.02 -24.36
N VAL A 563 -60.85 22.58 -23.12
CA VAL A 563 -61.91 23.04 -22.22
C VAL A 563 -61.27 23.73 -21.01
N ALA A 564 -61.71 24.94 -20.71
CA ALA A 564 -61.33 25.67 -19.50
C ALA A 564 -62.41 25.48 -18.44
N SER A 565 -62.08 24.90 -17.28
CA SER A 565 -63.08 24.67 -16.22
C SER A 565 -63.44 25.96 -15.46
N ASN A 566 -62.57 26.95 -15.50
CA ASN A 566 -62.69 28.22 -14.81
C ASN A 566 -62.01 29.35 -15.62
N VAL A 567 -62.17 30.61 -15.17
CA VAL A 567 -61.67 31.80 -15.90
C VAL A 567 -60.15 31.95 -15.86
N GLU A 568 -59.47 31.30 -14.92
CA GLU A 568 -58.01 31.33 -14.77
C GLU A 568 -57.32 30.14 -15.46
N ALA A 569 -58.09 29.17 -15.98
CA ALA A 569 -57.54 27.93 -16.54
C ALA A 569 -56.68 28.12 -17.82
N LEU A 570 -56.74 29.28 -18.47
CA LEU A 570 -55.97 29.57 -19.70
C LEU A 570 -54.82 30.56 -19.49
N GLY A 571 -54.44 30.83 -18.24
CA GLY A 571 -53.39 31.80 -17.94
C GLY A 571 -53.76 33.23 -18.36
N THR A 572 -52.76 34.07 -18.59
CA THR A 572 -52.94 35.50 -18.89
C THR A 572 -52.53 35.91 -20.30
N GLY A 573 -51.91 35.01 -21.05
CA GLY A 573 -51.49 35.24 -22.43
C GLY A 573 -52.61 35.01 -23.46
N ASP A 574 -52.31 35.28 -24.73
CA ASP A 574 -53.26 35.10 -25.83
C ASP A 574 -53.54 33.60 -26.09
N VAL A 575 -54.77 33.29 -26.48
CA VAL A 575 -55.16 31.95 -26.95
C VAL A 575 -55.21 31.96 -28.48
N THR A 576 -54.45 31.06 -29.10
CA THR A 576 -54.38 30.90 -30.56
C THR A 576 -54.73 29.47 -30.97
N ASN A 577 -55.40 29.32 -32.11
CA ASN A 577 -55.82 28.04 -32.70
C ASN A 577 -55.41 28.02 -34.16
#